data_AF-A0A355X4F3-F1
#
_entry.id   AF-A0A355X4F3-F1
#
_cell.length_a   1.000
_cell.length_b   1.000
_cell.length_c   1.000
_cell.angle_alpha   90.00
_cell.angle_beta   90.00
_cell.angle_gamma   90.00
#
_symmetry.space_group_name_H-M   'P 1'
#
loop_
_entity.id
_entity.type
_entity.pdbx_description
1 polymer ?
#
loop_
_entity_poly.entity_id
_entity_poly.type
_entity_poly.pdbx_seq_one_letter_code
_entity_poly.pdbx_strand_id
1 'polypeptide(L)' 'MTEKELRKKAMALPLQPGVYIMKNKDRKIIYIGKAKKLKNR' A
#
# COMPACT_ATOMS: atom_id res chain seq x y z
N MET A 1 -0.65 -0.17 -13.32
CA MET A 1 -1.45 -1.08 -12.47
C MET A 1 -2.88 -0.63 -12.54
N THR A 2 -3.80 -1.56 -12.76
CA THR A 2 -5.24 -1.28 -12.71
C THR A 2 -5.72 -1.12 -11.27
N GLU A 3 -6.89 -0.54 -11.07
CA GLU A 3 -7.54 -0.46 -9.76
C GLU A 3 -7.70 -1.85 -9.12
N LYS A 4 -8.05 -2.86 -9.92
CA LYS A 4 -8.20 -4.26 -9.47
C LYS A 4 -6.90 -4.83 -8.91
N GLU A 5 -5.77 -4.55 -9.56
CA GLU A 5 -4.45 -4.99 -9.09
C GLU A 5 -4.03 -4.28 -7.80
N LEU A 6 -4.30 -2.97 -7.70
CA LEU A 6 -4.06 -2.19 -6.48
C LEU A 6 -4.88 -2.74 -5.31
N ARG A 7 -6.17 -3.01 -5.52
CA ARG A 7 -7.06 -3.57 -4.51
C ARG A 7 -6.60 -4.96 -4.08
N LYS A 8 -6.19 -5.82 -5.01
CA LYS A 8 -5.65 -7.15 -4.68
C LYS A 8 -4.40 -7.06 -3.80
N LYS A 9 -3.49 -6.13 -4.11
CA LYS A 9 -2.28 -5.88 -3.29
C LYS A 9 -2.61 -5.36 -1.90
N ALA A 10 -3.53 -4.40 -1.78
CA ALA A 10 -3.97 -3.87 -0.50
C ALA A 10 -4.60 -4.97 0.38
N MET A 11 -5.46 -5.81 -0.20
CA MET A 11 -6.11 -6.91 0.52
C MET A 11 -5.13 -8.01 0.99
N ALA A 12 -3.96 -8.11 0.35
CA ALA A 12 -2.90 -9.05 0.71
C ALA A 12 -1.96 -8.55 1.82
N LEU A 13 -2.12 -7.30 2.28
CA LEU A 13 -1.30 -6.76 3.37
C LEU A 13 -1.53 -7.52 4.70
N PRO A 14 -0.51 -7.61 5.56
CA PRO A 14 -0.63 -8.30 6.84
C PRO A 14 -1.40 -7.48 7.89
N LEU A 15 -1.95 -8.16 8.90
CA LEU A 15 -2.51 -7.55 10.11
C LEU A 15 -1.41 -7.19 11.13
N GLN A 16 -0.32 -6.60 10.66
CA GLN A 16 0.84 -6.23 11.48
C GLN A 16 1.17 -4.75 11.30
N PRO A 17 1.87 -4.14 12.26
CA PRO A 17 2.38 -2.79 12.11
C PRO A 17 3.37 -2.68 10.95
N GLY A 18 3.40 -1.54 10.29
CA GLY A 18 4.40 -1.28 9.25
C GLY A 18 4.18 0.02 8.51
N VAL A 19 4.95 0.18 7.43
CA VAL A 19 4.96 1.35 6.55
C VAL A 19 4.65 0.90 5.13
N TYR A 20 3.83 1.67 4.42
CA TYR A 20 3.57 1.49 2.99
C TYR A 20 4.04 2.70 2.20
N ILE A 21 4.48 2.45 0.97
CA ILE A 21 5.05 3.45 0.08
C ILE A 21 4.24 3.44 -1.21
N MET A 22 3.61 4.56 -1.52
CA MET A 22 2.90 4.74 -2.78
C MET A 22 3.83 5.41 -3.79
N LYS A 23 3.90 4.83 -4.98
CA LYS A 23 4.72 5.32 -6.08
C LYS A 23 3.83 5.68 -7.27
N ASN A 24 4.21 6.71 -8.00
CA ASN A 24 3.56 7.04 -9.27
C ASN A 24 4.00 6.08 -10.40
N LYS A 25 3.48 6.31 -11.62
CA LYS A 25 3.83 5.52 -12.81
C LYS A 25 5.33 5.51 -13.14
N ASP A 26 6.05 6.58 -12.78
CA ASP A 26 7.50 6.74 -12.98
C ASP A 26 8.31 6.19 -11.79
N ARG A 27 7.68 5.42 -10.90
CA ARG A 27 8.26 4.85 -9.66
C ARG A 27 8.77 5.89 -8.65
N LYS A 28 8.46 7.18 -8.83
CA LYS A 28 8.74 8.20 -7.81
C LYS A 28 7.82 8.01 -6.62
N ILE A 29 8.38 8.12 -5.42
CA ILE A 29 7.61 8.08 -4.18
C ILE A 29 6.74 9.33 -4.12
N ILE A 30 5.44 9.14 -3.95
CA ILE A 30 4.46 10.24 -3.82
C ILE A 30 3.82 10.28 -2.44
N TYR A 31 3.89 9.18 -1.68
CA TYR A 31 3.34 9.11 -0.34
C TYR A 31 4.00 7.99 0.47
N ILE A 32 4.19 8.23 1.77
CA ILE A 32 4.60 7.23 2.75
C ILE A 32 3.64 7.30 3.92
N GLY A 33 3.03 6.16 4.26
CA GLY A 33 2.10 6.05 5.38
C GLY A 33 2.52 4.95 6.35
N LYS A 34 2.17 5.09 7.63
CA LYS A 34 2.33 4.06 8.65
C LYS A 34 0.99 3.59 9.18
N ALA A 35 0.90 2.32 9.56
CA ALA A 35 -0.30 1.77 10.18
C ALA A 35 0.07 0.79 11.30
N LYS A 36 -0.78 0.70 12.34
CA LYS A 36 -0.69 -0.36 13.36
C LYS A 36 -1.11 -1.73 12.82
N LYS A 37 -1.98 -1.74 11.80
CA LYS A 37 -2.45 -2.93 11.08
C LYS A 37 -2.52 -2.57 9.60
N LEU A 38 -1.53 -2.99 8.80
CA LEU A 38 -1.42 -2.60 7.39
C LEU A 38 -2.66 -2.98 6.56
N LYS A 39 -3.26 -4.15 6.81
CA LYS A 39 -4.48 -4.60 6.10
C LYS A 39 -5.71 -3.69 6.27
N ASN A 40 -5.79 -2.94 7.37
CA ASN A 40 -6.97 -2.14 7.71
C ASN A 40 -6.87 -0.70 7.19
N ARG A 41 -5.79 -0.34 6.52
CA ARG A 41 -5.50 1.02 6.05
C ARG A 41 -5.53 1.08 4.55
#